data_AF-A0AAU8U811-F1
#
_entry.id   AF-A0AAU8U811-F1
#
_cell.length_a   1.000
_cell.length_b   1.000
_cell.length_c   1.000
_cell.angle_alpha   90.00
_cell.angle_beta   90.00
_cell.angle_gamma   90.00
#
_symmetry.space_group_name_H-M   'P 1'
#
loop_
_entity.id
_entity.type
_entity.pdbx_description
1 polymer ?
#
loop_
_entity_poly.entity_id
_entity_poly.type
_entity_poly.pdbx_seq_one_letter_code
_entity_poly.pdbx_strand_id
1 'polypeptide(L)'
;MCTQKGHDILNACKPLRIQKEGKIKSHTSIIKQLCGIFDNNIDITIPKSMHLLPLEKYHEINHFVLPGVLTYKPKACMHCGVKNTGNQDIIKHGFKPAIIRLPNTATNPVLLKLQKQGFYCKHCAQTFIAETPLVEKFCCISNTIKSQISSELVETQSMRLIAKRYHVSSPTVARTLMKASMGLSPKGNYLPNHLGVDEFKSTNRVANAMSAVLVDTHNRRLIDIVVDRK
;
A
#
# COMPACT_ATOMS: atom_id res chain seq x y z
N MET A 1 -48.71 11.75 -11.89
CA MET A 1 -49.14 11.01 -10.68
C MET A 1 -48.00 10.09 -10.27
N CYS A 2 -47.43 10.34 -9.10
CA CYS A 2 -46.24 9.70 -8.58
C CYS A 2 -46.69 8.42 -7.83
N THR A 3 -46.21 7.25 -8.24
CA THR A 3 -46.39 6.01 -7.47
C THR A 3 -45.03 5.41 -7.18
N GLN A 4 -44.58 5.64 -5.95
CA GLN A 4 -43.39 5.04 -5.36
C GLN A 4 -43.67 3.57 -5.01
N LYS A 5 -42.82 2.66 -5.50
CA LYS A 5 -42.54 1.38 -4.83
C LYS A 5 -41.03 1.19 -4.85
N GLY A 6 -40.49 1.01 -3.64
CA GLY A 6 -39.09 1.19 -3.33
C GLY A 6 -38.17 0.08 -3.81
N HIS A 7 -36.88 0.34 -3.61
CA HIS A 7 -35.89 -0.65 -3.25
C HIS A 7 -34.80 0.07 -2.45
N ASP A 8 -34.87 -0.09 -1.13
CA ASP A 8 -33.79 0.19 -0.20
C ASP A 8 -32.55 -0.63 -0.59
N ILE A 9 -31.47 0.05 -0.95
CA ILE A 9 -30.12 -0.54 -1.01
C ILE A 9 -29.19 0.34 -0.19
N LEU A 10 -29.43 0.37 1.13
CA LEU A 10 -28.41 0.66 2.12
C LEU A 10 -27.81 -0.67 2.56
N ASN A 11 -26.95 -1.25 1.71
CA ASN A 11 -26.25 -2.48 2.06
C ASN A 11 -24.90 -2.18 2.73
N ALA A 12 -24.96 -2.31 4.06
CA ALA A 12 -24.08 -3.19 4.83
C ALA A 12 -22.60 -2.79 4.94
N CYS A 13 -22.33 -1.68 5.64
CA CYS A 13 -21.14 -1.65 6.49
C CYS A 13 -21.42 -2.56 7.70
N LYS A 14 -20.98 -3.83 7.65
CA LYS A 14 -21.10 -4.75 8.79
C LYS A 14 -20.47 -4.10 10.02
N PRO A 15 -21.20 -3.91 11.13
CA PRO A 15 -20.60 -3.39 12.35
C PRO A 15 -19.55 -4.39 12.85
N LEU A 16 -18.32 -3.89 13.05
CA LEU A 16 -17.27 -4.63 13.74
C LEU A 16 -17.82 -5.04 15.12
N ARG A 17 -17.99 -6.35 15.31
CA ARG A 17 -18.43 -6.95 16.57
C ARG A 17 -17.43 -6.57 17.66
N ILE A 18 -17.78 -5.61 18.50
CA ILE A 18 -17.03 -5.25 19.69
C ILE A 18 -17.18 -6.42 20.66
N GLN A 19 -16.19 -7.32 20.67
CA GLN A 19 -16.02 -8.24 21.80
C GLN A 19 -15.56 -7.40 22.99
N LYS A 20 -16.44 -7.24 23.97
CA LYS A 20 -16.08 -6.81 25.32
C LYS A 20 -15.39 -7.98 26.01
N GLU A 21 -14.12 -7.82 26.33
CA GLU A 21 -13.50 -8.39 27.54
C GLU A 21 -12.19 -7.65 27.82
N GLY A 22 -12.00 -7.29 29.09
CA GLY A 22 -11.03 -6.30 29.54
C GLY A 22 -9.58 -6.69 29.29
N LYS A 23 -8.87 -5.86 28.52
CA LYS A 23 -7.42 -5.74 28.57
C LYS A 23 -7.07 -4.29 28.29
N ILE A 24 -6.45 -3.62 29.25
CA ILE A 24 -5.92 -2.25 29.05
C ILE A 24 -5.02 -2.32 27.81
N LYS A 25 -5.42 -1.65 26.73
CA LYS A 25 -4.60 -1.59 25.51
C LYS A 25 -3.31 -0.87 25.90
N SER A 26 -2.19 -1.58 25.82
CA SER A 26 -0.86 -0.98 25.98
C SER A 26 -0.75 0.26 25.08
N HIS A 27 -0.10 1.33 25.54
CA HIS A 27 0.13 2.56 24.77
C HIS A 27 0.64 2.27 23.35
N THR A 28 1.44 1.23 23.20
CA THR A 28 1.94 0.70 21.92
C THR A 28 0.84 0.35 20.91
N SER A 29 -0.29 -0.20 21.34
CA SER A 29 -1.39 -0.59 20.43
C SER A 29 -2.09 0.63 19.82
N ILE A 30 -2.25 1.70 20.62
CA ILE A 30 -2.83 2.96 20.16
C ILE A 30 -1.89 3.63 19.16
N ILE A 31 -0.59 3.65 19.46
CA ILE A 31 0.43 4.20 18.55
C ILE A 31 0.45 3.43 17.23
N LYS A 32 0.43 2.08 17.27
CA LYS A 32 0.33 1.24 16.07
C LYS A 32 -0.88 1.67 15.22
N GLN A 33 -2.06 1.81 15.82
CA GLN A 33 -3.28 2.22 15.12
C GLN A 33 -3.16 3.63 14.51
N LEU A 34 -2.66 4.61 15.25
CA LEU A 34 -2.48 5.99 14.76
C LEU A 34 -1.49 6.09 13.60
N CYS A 35 -0.44 5.27 13.64
CA CYS A 35 0.59 5.20 12.60
C CYS A 35 0.21 4.29 11.41
N GLY A 36 -0.99 3.71 11.40
CA GLY A 36 -1.44 2.79 10.34
C GLY A 36 -0.70 1.45 10.30
N ILE A 37 -0.14 1.02 11.44
CA ILE A 37 0.53 -0.28 11.59
C ILE A 37 -0.48 -1.29 12.13
N PHE A 38 -0.93 -2.20 11.27
CA PHE A 38 -1.88 -3.27 11.64
C PHE A 38 -1.22 -4.64 11.78
N ASP A 39 0.08 -4.74 11.53
CA ASP A 39 0.83 -5.98 11.67
C ASP A 39 1.15 -6.26 13.15
N ASN A 40 0.63 -7.36 13.67
CA ASN A 40 0.85 -7.79 15.05
C ASN A 40 2.29 -8.24 15.31
N ASN A 41 3.05 -8.57 14.27
CA ASN A 41 4.43 -9.08 14.38
C ASN A 41 5.46 -7.93 14.49
N ILE A 42 5.02 -6.68 14.30
CA ILE A 42 5.85 -5.49 14.50
C ILE A 42 5.62 -5.00 15.92
N ASP A 43 6.65 -4.99 16.75
CA ASP A 43 6.61 -4.39 18.07
C ASP A 43 7.34 -3.05 18.10
N ILE A 44 6.70 -2.05 18.70
CA ILE A 44 7.26 -0.71 18.83
C ILE A 44 8.10 -0.68 20.11
N THR A 45 9.37 -0.35 19.98
CA THR A 45 10.34 -0.32 21.09
C THR A 45 10.52 1.10 21.59
N ILE A 46 9.48 1.68 22.18
CA ILE A 46 9.60 2.98 22.85
C ILE A 46 10.00 2.71 24.32
N PRO A 47 11.14 3.24 24.81
CA PRO A 47 11.50 3.15 26.22
C PRO A 47 10.40 3.76 27.09
N LYS A 48 10.07 3.14 28.22
CA LYS A 48 9.01 3.65 29.12
C LYS A 48 9.30 5.06 29.67
N SER A 49 10.55 5.47 29.69
CA SER A 49 11.01 6.82 30.08
C SER A 49 10.93 7.86 28.96
N MET A 50 10.62 7.44 27.73
CA MET A 50 10.54 8.33 26.58
C MET A 50 9.13 8.93 26.50
N HIS A 51 9.03 10.22 26.79
CA HIS A 51 7.75 10.96 26.74
C HIS A 51 7.48 11.60 25.38
N LEU A 52 8.50 11.75 24.53
CA LEU A 52 8.41 12.37 23.20
C LEU A 52 9.17 11.55 22.16
N LEU A 53 8.62 11.45 20.95
CA LEU A 53 9.30 10.80 19.82
C LEU A 53 10.46 11.68 19.32
N PRO A 54 11.63 11.09 19.01
CA PRO A 54 12.74 11.82 18.41
C PRO A 54 12.34 12.42 17.06
N LEU A 55 12.86 13.62 16.79
CA LEU A 55 12.80 14.25 15.48
C LEU A 55 14.15 14.10 14.79
N GLU A 56 14.15 13.53 13.59
CA GLU A 56 15.33 13.44 12.74
C GLU A 56 15.10 14.15 11.41
N LYS A 57 16.11 14.87 10.94
CA LYS A 57 16.05 15.55 9.63
C LYS A 57 16.39 14.54 8.54
N TYR A 58 15.46 14.32 7.62
CA TYR A 58 15.61 13.44 6.48
C TYR A 58 15.14 14.14 5.21
N HIS A 59 16.04 14.32 4.24
CA HIS A 59 15.79 15.13 3.02
C HIS A 59 15.19 16.49 3.37
N GLU A 60 15.85 17.19 4.29
CA GLU A 60 15.52 18.55 4.75
C GLU A 60 14.22 18.71 5.57
N ILE A 61 13.49 17.63 5.80
CA ILE A 61 12.22 17.63 6.53
C ILE A 61 12.39 16.89 7.85
N ASN A 62 11.84 17.44 8.92
CA ASN A 62 11.84 16.80 10.24
C ASN A 62 10.81 15.67 10.26
N HIS A 63 11.24 14.46 10.62
CA HIS A 63 10.38 13.29 10.73
C HIS A 63 10.36 12.81 12.18
N PHE A 64 9.18 12.38 12.66
CA PHE A 64 9.10 11.60 13.89
C PHE A 64 9.67 10.21 13.66
N VAL A 65 10.53 9.75 14.56
CA VAL A 65 11.18 8.45 14.45
C VAL A 65 10.55 7.46 15.41
N LEU A 66 10.00 6.39 14.84
CA LEU A 66 9.40 5.29 15.56
C LEU A 66 10.33 4.07 15.48
N PRO A 67 10.97 3.66 16.57
CA PRO A 67 11.76 2.43 16.60
C PRO A 67 10.84 1.21 16.72
N GLY A 68 11.15 0.15 15.98
CA GLY A 68 10.42 -1.12 16.11
C GLY A 68 11.22 -2.34 15.67
N VAL A 69 10.71 -3.51 16.05
CA VAL A 69 11.27 -4.82 15.71
C VAL A 69 10.19 -5.67 15.06
N LEU A 70 10.50 -6.26 13.90
CA LEU A 70 9.64 -7.23 13.23
C LEU A 70 10.21 -8.63 13.47
N THR A 71 9.50 -9.47 14.22
CA THR A 71 9.94 -10.84 14.51
C THR A 71 8.73 -11.78 14.60
N TYR A 72 8.88 -13.00 14.10
CA TYR A 72 7.87 -14.06 14.20
C TYR A 72 8.52 -15.42 13.97
N LYS A 73 7.75 -16.51 14.13
CA LYS A 73 8.18 -17.85 13.72
C LYS A 73 7.67 -18.13 12.31
N PRO A 74 8.55 -18.28 11.29
CA PRO A 74 8.12 -18.56 9.92
C PRO A 74 7.53 -19.95 9.82
N LYS A 75 6.47 -20.12 9.02
CA LYS A 75 5.78 -21.41 8.81
C LYS A 75 6.59 -22.36 7.92
N ALA A 76 7.36 -21.82 6.97
CA ALA A 76 8.18 -22.58 6.05
C ALA A 76 9.36 -21.71 5.54
N CYS A 77 10.36 -22.36 4.96
CA CYS A 77 11.48 -21.69 4.31
C CYS A 77 11.03 -21.07 2.98
N MET A 78 11.41 -19.81 2.73
CA MET A 78 11.09 -19.11 1.48
C MET A 78 11.87 -19.64 0.26
N HIS A 79 12.94 -20.41 0.48
CA HIS A 79 13.82 -20.91 -0.58
C HIS A 79 13.56 -22.36 -0.94
N CYS A 80 13.50 -23.26 0.05
CA CYS A 80 13.29 -24.70 -0.18
C CYS A 80 11.86 -25.19 0.14
N GLY A 81 10.99 -24.34 0.70
CA GLY A 81 9.60 -24.72 1.01
C GLY A 81 9.41 -25.66 2.20
N VAL A 82 10.49 -26.13 2.84
CA VAL A 82 10.41 -27.01 4.02
C VAL A 82 9.66 -26.32 5.16
N LYS A 83 8.65 -27.01 5.71
CA LYS A 83 7.85 -26.53 6.82
C LYS A 83 8.68 -26.50 8.11
N ASN A 84 8.47 -25.47 8.91
CA ASN A 84 9.12 -25.32 10.21
C ASN A 84 8.33 -26.09 11.27
N THR A 85 8.35 -27.42 11.19
CA THR A 85 7.65 -28.31 12.12
C THR A 85 8.51 -28.71 13.31
N GLY A 86 9.83 -28.78 13.13
CA GLY A 86 10.78 -29.03 14.20
C GLY A 86 11.06 -27.76 15.02
N ASN A 87 11.62 -27.94 16.21
CA ASN A 87 11.94 -26.83 17.11
C ASN A 87 13.08 -25.92 16.61
N GLN A 88 13.79 -26.28 15.53
CA GLN A 88 14.97 -25.55 15.03
C GLN A 88 15.27 -25.71 13.53
N ASP A 89 14.28 -26.03 12.68
CA ASP A 89 14.51 -26.11 11.22
C ASP A 89 14.88 -24.74 10.64
N ILE A 90 14.23 -23.71 11.17
CA ILE A 90 14.48 -22.31 10.84
C ILE A 90 14.78 -21.55 12.13
N ILE A 91 15.98 -21.00 12.23
CA ILE A 91 16.45 -20.27 13.41
C ILE A 91 16.51 -18.77 13.14
N LYS A 92 16.41 -17.97 14.21
CA LYS A 92 16.64 -16.52 14.15
C LYS A 92 18.12 -16.27 13.90
N HIS A 93 18.43 -15.40 12.93
CA HIS A 93 19.78 -15.11 12.47
C HIS A 93 19.95 -13.60 12.27
N GLY A 94 20.20 -12.89 13.37
CA GLY A 94 20.45 -11.46 13.39
C GLY A 94 19.26 -10.59 12.95
N PHE A 95 19.51 -9.29 12.80
CA PHE A 95 18.53 -8.31 12.34
C PHE A 95 19.09 -7.51 11.17
N LYS A 96 18.20 -7.11 10.25
CA LYS A 96 18.51 -6.18 9.17
C LYS A 96 17.68 -4.90 9.35
N PRO A 97 18.32 -3.71 9.45
CA PRO A 97 17.59 -2.46 9.59
C PRO A 97 16.88 -2.09 8.28
N ALA A 98 15.70 -1.51 8.40
CA ALA A 98 14.95 -0.92 7.32
C ALA A 98 14.27 0.37 7.80
N ILE A 99 14.28 1.42 6.98
CA ILE A 99 13.57 2.66 7.27
C ILE A 99 12.33 2.70 6.37
N ILE A 100 11.15 2.68 6.98
CA ILE A 100 9.88 2.68 6.27
C ILE A 100 9.18 4.01 6.51
N ARG A 101 8.77 4.69 5.43
CA ARG A 101 7.93 5.88 5.50
C ARG A 101 6.49 5.50 5.82
N LEU A 102 5.96 6.08 6.88
CA LEU A 102 4.58 5.94 7.34
C LEU A 102 3.77 7.20 7.01
N PRO A 103 2.42 7.11 6.99
CA PRO A 103 1.57 8.26 6.73
C PRO A 103 1.90 9.46 7.63
N ASN A 104 1.70 10.66 7.09
CA ASN A 104 1.98 11.90 7.79
C ASN A 104 1.09 12.04 9.03
N THR A 105 1.64 12.64 10.09
CA THR A 105 0.84 13.19 11.18
C THR A 105 0.39 14.62 10.83
N ALA A 106 -0.31 15.28 11.75
CA ALA A 106 -0.75 16.66 11.56
C ALA A 106 0.41 17.64 11.32
N THR A 107 1.59 17.38 11.91
CA THR A 107 2.73 18.29 11.84
C THR A 107 3.84 17.74 10.95
N ASN A 108 4.28 16.50 11.23
CA ASN A 108 5.48 15.93 10.60
C ASN A 108 5.22 14.52 10.03
N PRO A 109 5.93 14.13 8.96
CA PRO A 109 5.97 12.73 8.51
C PRO A 109 6.61 11.80 9.55
N VAL A 110 6.33 10.49 9.44
CA VAL A 110 6.82 9.49 10.38
C VAL A 110 7.72 8.48 9.67
N LEU A 111 8.87 8.17 10.28
CA LEU A 111 9.78 7.10 9.85
C LEU A 111 9.76 5.97 10.87
N LEU A 112 9.44 4.77 10.41
CA LEU A 112 9.60 3.55 11.18
C LEU A 112 11.01 2.99 10.94
N LYS A 113 11.87 3.08 11.95
CA LYS A 113 13.17 2.39 11.98
C LYS A 113 12.92 0.96 12.46
N LEU A 114 12.72 0.06 11.50
CA LEU A 114 12.34 -1.32 11.73
C LEU A 114 13.56 -2.24 11.67
N GLN A 115 13.81 -2.97 12.75
CA GLN A 115 14.75 -4.09 12.75
C GLN A 115 14.01 -5.35 12.28
N LYS A 116 14.28 -5.80 11.04
CA LYS A 116 13.66 -7.00 10.48
C LYS A 116 14.46 -8.24 10.88
N GLN A 117 13.81 -9.21 11.51
CA GLN A 117 14.43 -10.48 11.87
C GLN A 117 14.97 -11.20 10.63
N GLY A 118 16.26 -11.54 10.62
CA GLY A 118 16.81 -12.53 9.70
C GLY A 118 16.51 -13.95 10.18
N PHE A 119 16.29 -14.85 9.25
CA PHE A 119 16.07 -16.27 9.48
C PHE A 119 17.09 -17.08 8.70
N TYR A 120 17.61 -18.16 9.30
CA TYR A 120 18.50 -19.12 8.65
C TYR A 120 17.82 -20.49 8.62
N CYS A 121 17.76 -21.09 7.43
CA CYS A 121 17.23 -22.43 7.25
C CYS A 121 18.36 -23.46 7.31
N LYS A 122 18.27 -24.43 8.22
CA LYS A 122 19.28 -25.50 8.35
C LYS A 122 19.24 -26.51 7.19
N HIS A 123 18.10 -26.65 6.52
CA HIS A 123 17.90 -27.61 5.43
C HIS A 123 18.59 -27.20 4.12
N CYS A 124 18.51 -25.92 3.76
CA CYS A 124 19.10 -25.42 2.51
C CYS A 124 20.25 -24.43 2.72
N ALA A 125 20.66 -24.19 3.98
CA ALA A 125 21.70 -23.26 4.39
C ALA A 125 21.53 -21.81 3.89
N GLN A 126 20.31 -21.41 3.50
CA GLN A 126 20.01 -20.06 3.02
C GLN A 126 19.35 -19.20 4.09
N THR A 127 19.55 -17.89 3.97
CA THR A 127 18.92 -16.90 4.83
C THR A 127 17.79 -16.17 4.11
N PHE A 128 16.79 -15.75 4.88
CA PHE A 128 15.73 -14.87 4.40
C PHE A 128 15.31 -13.91 5.51
N ILE A 129 14.57 -12.85 5.15
CA ILE A 129 14.24 -11.75 6.06
C ILE A 129 12.73 -11.78 6.34
N ALA A 130 12.35 -11.38 7.54
CA ALA A 130 10.96 -11.17 7.90
C ALA A 130 10.25 -10.17 6.96
N GLU A 131 9.09 -10.58 6.45
CA GLU A 131 8.23 -9.76 5.60
C GLU A 131 7.02 -9.27 6.41
N THR A 132 6.41 -8.17 5.96
CA THR A 132 5.26 -7.54 6.62
C THR A 132 4.30 -6.99 5.57
N PRO A 133 2.97 -7.06 5.77
CA PRO A 133 1.99 -6.45 4.87
C PRO A 133 2.05 -4.91 4.85
N LEU A 134 2.73 -4.29 5.82
CA LEU A 134 2.90 -2.83 5.90
C LEU A 134 3.60 -2.27 4.66
N VAL A 135 4.53 -3.03 4.07
CA VAL A 135 5.33 -2.61 2.92
C VAL A 135 5.61 -3.78 1.99
N GLU A 136 5.48 -3.55 0.69
CA GLU A 136 5.88 -4.52 -0.33
C GLU A 136 7.39 -4.87 -0.26
N LYS A 137 7.73 -6.04 -0.80
CA LYS A 137 9.13 -6.49 -0.89
C LYS A 137 9.97 -5.45 -1.65
N PHE A 138 11.19 -5.21 -1.17
CA PHE A 138 12.12 -4.22 -1.71
C PHE A 138 11.62 -2.76 -1.73
N CYS A 139 10.56 -2.45 -0.99
CA CYS A 139 10.05 -1.09 -0.83
C CYS A 139 10.35 -0.52 0.57
N CYS A 140 10.42 0.82 0.63
CA CYS A 140 10.62 1.59 1.87
C CYS A 140 9.48 2.60 2.12
N ILE A 141 8.39 2.51 1.35
CA ILE A 141 7.21 3.38 1.45
C ILE A 141 6.03 2.47 1.76
N SER A 142 5.33 2.76 2.86
CA SER A 142 4.18 1.97 3.28
C SER A 142 3.10 1.88 2.20
N ASN A 143 2.40 0.75 2.17
CA ASN A 143 1.30 0.54 1.23
C ASN A 143 0.13 1.51 1.48
N THR A 144 -0.01 2.01 2.71
CA THR A 144 -0.96 3.07 3.06
C THR A 144 -0.68 4.37 2.30
N ILE A 145 0.58 4.85 2.29
CA ILE A 145 0.96 6.04 1.49
C ILE A 145 0.68 5.80 0.00
N LYS A 146 1.06 4.63 -0.54
CA LYS A 146 0.81 4.30 -1.95
C LYS A 146 -0.69 4.35 -2.28
N SER A 147 -1.53 3.88 -1.36
CA SER A 147 -2.99 3.91 -1.50
C SER A 147 -3.53 5.35 -1.48
N GLN A 148 -3.04 6.18 -0.54
CA GLN A 148 -3.41 7.61 -0.47
C GLN A 148 -2.97 8.38 -1.72
N ILE A 149 -1.76 8.14 -2.23
CA ILE A 149 -1.28 8.69 -3.50
C ILE A 149 -2.22 8.27 -4.65
N SER A 150 -2.63 7.00 -4.68
CA SER A 150 -3.56 6.50 -5.71
C SER A 150 -4.92 7.18 -5.64
N SER A 151 -5.44 7.43 -4.43
CA SER A 151 -6.67 8.20 -4.23
C SER A 151 -6.54 9.65 -4.70
N GLU A 152 -5.41 10.32 -4.42
CA GLU A 152 -5.19 11.70 -4.88
C GLU A 152 -5.00 11.80 -6.39
N LEU A 153 -4.45 10.77 -7.03
CA LEU A 153 -4.27 10.72 -8.48
C LEU A 153 -5.58 10.62 -9.27
N VAL A 154 -6.70 10.31 -8.62
CA VAL A 154 -8.03 10.36 -9.24
C VAL A 154 -8.44 11.81 -9.52
N GLU A 155 -8.00 12.74 -8.67
CA GLU A 155 -8.26 14.16 -8.81
C GLU A 155 -7.26 14.84 -9.76
N THR A 156 -7.68 15.91 -10.41
CA THR A 156 -6.81 16.69 -11.31
C THR A 156 -5.79 17.48 -10.50
N GLN A 157 -4.67 16.84 -10.14
CA GLN A 157 -3.58 17.45 -9.38
C GLN A 157 -2.22 17.15 -10.01
N SER A 158 -1.27 18.08 -9.85
CA SER A 158 0.08 17.85 -10.34
C SER A 158 0.78 16.76 -9.53
N MET A 159 1.42 15.81 -10.20
CA MET A 159 2.16 14.72 -9.55
C MET A 159 3.30 15.25 -8.64
N ARG A 160 3.87 16.42 -8.97
CA ARG A 160 4.88 17.10 -8.15
C ARG A 160 4.29 17.59 -6.83
N LEU A 161 3.05 18.08 -6.84
CA LEU A 161 2.35 18.50 -5.63
C LEU A 161 2.05 17.31 -4.72
N ILE A 162 1.54 16.22 -5.29
CA ILE A 162 1.31 14.96 -4.56
C ILE A 162 2.64 14.44 -3.97
N ALA A 163 3.70 14.44 -4.76
CA ALA A 163 5.04 14.03 -4.33
C ALA A 163 5.54 14.85 -3.13
N LYS A 164 5.38 16.18 -3.18
CA LYS A 164 5.73 17.08 -2.08
C LYS A 164 4.93 16.81 -0.80
N ARG A 165 3.62 16.55 -0.94
CA ARG A 165 2.71 16.26 0.19
C ARG A 165 3.09 14.98 0.94
N TYR A 166 3.43 13.92 0.20
CA TYR A 166 3.80 12.62 0.77
C TYR A 166 5.31 12.43 0.98
N HIS A 167 6.12 13.45 0.74
CA HIS A 167 7.59 13.38 0.89
C HIS A 167 8.22 12.24 0.09
N VAL A 168 7.72 12.04 -1.14
CA VAL A 168 8.22 11.06 -2.11
C VAL A 168 8.69 11.79 -3.38
N SER A 169 9.37 11.09 -4.26
CA SER A 169 9.77 11.66 -5.57
C SER A 169 8.63 11.56 -6.59
N SER A 170 8.55 12.50 -7.53
CA SER A 170 7.56 12.46 -8.63
C SER A 170 7.57 11.14 -9.42
N PRO A 171 8.73 10.51 -9.72
CA PRO A 171 8.76 9.18 -10.33
C PRO A 171 8.08 8.09 -9.49
N THR A 172 8.08 8.23 -8.16
CA THR A 172 7.38 7.30 -7.28
C THR A 172 5.87 7.41 -7.43
N VAL A 173 5.36 8.64 -7.55
CA VAL A 173 3.94 8.89 -7.87
C VAL A 173 3.60 8.30 -9.24
N ALA A 174 4.46 8.49 -10.24
CA ALA A 174 4.29 7.92 -11.58
C ALA A 174 4.23 6.38 -11.57
N ARG A 175 5.15 5.72 -10.86
CA ARG A 175 5.10 4.26 -10.72
C ARG A 175 3.84 3.77 -10.01
N THR A 176 3.34 4.54 -9.04
CA THR A 176 2.09 4.22 -8.35
C THR A 176 0.90 4.32 -9.30
N LEU A 177 0.84 5.38 -10.11
CA LEU A 177 -0.16 5.53 -11.17
C LEU A 177 -0.12 4.36 -12.17
N MET A 178 1.08 4.01 -12.67
CA MET A 178 1.24 2.91 -13.61
C MET A 178 0.79 1.58 -13.02
N LYS A 179 1.10 1.33 -11.74
CA LYS A 179 0.65 0.12 -11.06
C LYS A 179 -0.88 0.06 -10.92
N ALA A 180 -1.52 1.20 -10.66
CA ALA A 180 -2.98 1.29 -10.60
C ALA A 180 -3.62 1.14 -11.99
N SER A 181 -3.01 1.70 -13.03
CA SER A 181 -3.53 1.61 -14.40
C SER A 181 -3.42 0.22 -15.01
N MET A 182 -2.49 -0.63 -14.58
CA MET A 182 -2.40 -2.03 -15.03
C MET A 182 -3.71 -2.82 -14.80
N GLY A 183 -4.48 -2.48 -13.77
CA GLY A 183 -5.80 -3.09 -13.52
C GLY A 183 -6.91 -2.57 -14.43
N LEU A 184 -6.69 -1.40 -15.05
CA LEU A 184 -7.59 -0.73 -15.98
C LEU A 184 -7.23 -1.01 -17.44
N SER A 185 -6.04 -1.57 -17.69
CA SER A 185 -5.59 -1.92 -19.03
C SER A 185 -6.61 -2.85 -19.68
N PRO A 186 -7.15 -2.47 -20.85
CA PRO A 186 -8.12 -3.30 -21.51
C PRO A 186 -7.48 -4.63 -21.91
N LYS A 187 -8.12 -5.72 -21.50
CA LYS A 187 -7.83 -7.05 -22.02
C LYS A 187 -8.72 -7.18 -23.25
N GLY A 188 -8.23 -6.77 -24.41
CA GLY A 188 -8.94 -6.75 -25.71
C GLY A 188 -9.28 -8.14 -26.26
N ASN A 189 -9.77 -9.04 -25.39
CA ASN A 189 -9.96 -10.45 -25.68
C ASN A 189 -11.44 -10.81 -25.82
N TYR A 190 -12.35 -9.82 -25.90
CA TYR A 190 -13.78 -10.05 -26.08
C TYR A 190 -14.44 -8.91 -26.85
N LEU A 191 -15.49 -9.24 -27.60
CA LEU A 191 -16.37 -8.27 -28.25
C LEU A 191 -17.58 -8.02 -27.32
N PRO A 192 -17.87 -6.78 -26.91
CA PRO A 192 -19.04 -6.48 -26.10
C PRO A 192 -20.34 -6.59 -26.92
N ASN A 193 -21.46 -6.84 -26.25
CA ASN A 193 -22.78 -6.79 -26.89
C ASN A 193 -23.19 -5.36 -27.29
N HIS A 194 -22.72 -4.36 -26.53
CA HIS A 194 -23.02 -2.95 -26.75
C HIS A 194 -21.74 -2.12 -26.68
N LEU A 195 -21.15 -1.83 -27.85
CA LEU A 195 -19.95 -1.01 -28.00
C LEU A 195 -20.31 0.48 -28.07
N GLY A 196 -19.74 1.27 -27.17
CA GLY A 196 -19.72 2.72 -27.23
C GLY A 196 -18.41 3.21 -27.80
N VAL A 197 -18.48 4.19 -28.68
CA VAL A 197 -17.32 4.84 -29.30
C VAL A 197 -17.48 6.34 -29.10
N ASP A 198 -16.43 6.98 -28.60
CA ASP A 198 -16.39 8.44 -28.45
C ASP A 198 -15.01 8.98 -28.87
N GLU A 199 -14.94 10.25 -29.25
CA GLU A 199 -13.71 10.90 -29.74
C GLU A 199 -13.25 11.99 -28.76
N PHE A 200 -11.95 11.99 -28.43
CA PHE A 200 -11.37 13.00 -27.56
C PHE A 200 -10.03 13.51 -28.10
N LYS A 201 -9.71 14.76 -27.76
CA LYS A 201 -8.43 15.37 -28.15
C LYS A 201 -7.30 14.86 -27.25
N SER A 202 -6.32 14.18 -27.84
CA SER A 202 -5.17 13.65 -27.11
C SER A 202 -4.08 14.70 -26.94
N THR A 203 -3.22 14.54 -25.93
CA THR A 203 -2.11 15.46 -25.68
C THR A 203 -1.07 15.41 -26.82
N ASN A 204 -0.22 16.46 -26.93
CA ASN A 204 0.71 16.80 -28.03
C ASN A 204 1.71 15.73 -28.53
N ARG A 205 1.59 14.46 -28.13
CA ARG A 205 2.47 13.36 -28.51
C ARG A 205 1.90 12.45 -29.62
N VAL A 206 0.71 12.76 -30.11
CA VAL A 206 0.06 12.01 -31.20
C VAL A 206 0.09 12.83 -32.49
N ALA A 207 0.49 12.22 -33.61
CA ALA A 207 0.58 12.89 -34.91
C ALA A 207 -0.79 13.43 -35.38
N ASN A 208 -1.86 12.70 -35.06
CA ASN A 208 -3.25 13.11 -35.23
C ASN A 208 -3.78 13.56 -33.86
N ALA A 209 -4.31 14.78 -33.75
CA ALA A 209 -4.66 15.39 -32.46
C ALA A 209 -5.82 14.69 -31.70
N MET A 210 -6.44 13.65 -32.28
CA MET A 210 -7.64 12.99 -31.78
C MET A 210 -7.37 11.50 -31.55
N SER A 211 -8.00 10.95 -30.51
CA SER A 211 -8.01 9.54 -30.18
C SER A 211 -9.45 9.08 -29.96
N ALA A 212 -9.75 7.84 -30.32
CA ALA A 212 -11.05 7.23 -30.10
C ALA A 212 -11.01 6.34 -28.86
N VAL A 213 -12.00 6.47 -27.99
CA VAL A 213 -12.18 5.59 -26.83
C VAL A 213 -13.26 4.56 -27.13
N LEU A 214 -12.94 3.29 -26.90
CA LEU A 214 -13.86 2.16 -27.04
C LEU A 214 -14.28 1.68 -25.66
N VAL A 215 -15.59 1.60 -25.40
CA VAL A 215 -16.14 1.26 -24.08
C VAL A 215 -17.26 0.22 -24.23
N ASP A 216 -17.26 -0.80 -23.37
CA ASP A 216 -18.42 -1.66 -23.16
C ASP A 216 -19.44 -0.87 -22.33
N THR A 217 -20.51 -0.42 -22.99
CA THR A 217 -21.53 0.44 -22.36
C THR A 217 -22.38 -0.31 -21.34
N HIS A 218 -22.57 -1.62 -21.53
CA HIS A 218 -23.35 -2.45 -20.61
C HIS A 218 -22.57 -2.72 -19.32
N ASN A 219 -21.30 -3.12 -19.46
CA ASN A 219 -20.45 -3.43 -18.31
C ASN A 219 -19.71 -2.21 -17.74
N ARG A 220 -19.80 -1.06 -18.41
CA ARG A 220 -19.10 0.20 -18.08
C ARG A 220 -17.59 0.02 -17.96
N ARG A 221 -16.98 -0.64 -18.96
CA ARG A 221 -15.54 -0.98 -18.98
C ARG A 221 -14.86 -0.43 -20.21
N LEU A 222 -13.66 0.11 -20.02
CA LEU A 222 -12.78 0.51 -21.12
C LEU A 222 -12.32 -0.74 -21.90
N ILE A 223 -12.42 -0.69 -23.23
CA ILE A 223 -12.00 -1.75 -24.17
C ILE A 223 -10.75 -1.36 -24.92
N ASP A 224 -10.60 -0.11 -25.35
CA ASP A 224 -9.35 0.36 -25.94
C ASP A 224 -9.31 1.88 -26.05
N ILE A 225 -8.12 2.42 -26.27
CA ILE A 225 -7.89 3.79 -26.70
C ILE A 225 -7.11 3.71 -28.02
N VAL A 226 -7.80 3.97 -29.13
CA VAL A 226 -7.22 3.94 -30.47
C VAL A 226 -6.63 5.32 -30.77
N VAL A 227 -5.31 5.36 -30.90
CA VAL A 227 -4.53 6.61 -30.98
C VAL A 227 -4.27 7.04 -32.44
N ASP A 228 -4.31 6.12 -33.40
CA ASP A 228 -4.16 6.42 -34.84
C ASP A 228 -5.07 5.52 -35.71
N ARG A 229 -5.39 5.97 -36.93
CA ARG A 229 -6.28 5.29 -37.89
C ARG A 229 -5.52 4.44 -38.95
N LYS A 230 -4.22 4.22 -38.76
CA LYS A 230 -3.34 3.51 -39.72
C LYS A 230 -3.15 2.05 -39.36
#